data_AF-A0A9E3ALN9-F1
#
_entry.id   AF-A0A9E3ALN9-F1
#
_cell.length_a   1.000
_cell.length_b   1.000
_cell.length_c   1.000
_cell.angle_alpha   90.00
_cell.angle_beta   90.00
_cell.angle_gamma   90.00
#
_symmetry.space_group_name_H-M   'P 1'
#
loop_
_entity.id
_entity.type
_entity.pdbx_description
1 polymer ?
#
loop_
_entity_poly.entity_id
_entity_poly.type
_entity_poly.pdbx_seq_one_letter_code
_entity_poly.pdbx_strand_id
1 'polypeptide(L)' 'MVLCVGEQESPEFHRQSAELAAAWPEVCRAPIAIAARHHFDVVEELGRAGTPVFKEAIALFV' A
#
# COMPACT_ATOMS: atom_id res chain seq x y z
N MET A 1 1.90 6.82 7.98
CA MET A 1 1.22 5.56 7.61
C MET A 1 1.39 5.32 6.12
N VAL A 2 1.75 4.10 5.75
CA VAL A 2 1.90 3.68 4.36
C VAL A 2 0.61 2.95 3.95
N LEU A 3 0.03 3.33 2.82
CA LEU A 3 -1.15 2.67 2.25
C LEU A 3 -0.72 1.93 0.99
N CYS A 4 -0.91 0.62 0.97
CA CYS A 4 -0.64 -0.24 -0.19
C CYS A 4 -1.95 -0.91 -0.63
N VAL A 5 -2.18 -1.00 -1.94
CA VAL A 5 -3.34 -1.68 -2.52
C VAL A 5 -2.87 -2.55 -3.69
N GLY A 6 -3.33 -3.78 -3.79
CA GLY A 6 -3.04 -4.62 -4.97
C GLY A 6 -3.66 -4.01 -6.23
N GLU A 7 -2.95 -4.03 -7.35
CA GLU A 7 -3.46 -3.50 -8.62
C GLU A 7 -4.73 -4.24 -9.10
N GLN A 8 -4.88 -5.51 -8.73
CA GLN A 8 -6.01 -6.36 -9.14
C GLN A 8 -7.15 -6.35 -8.12
N GLU A 9 -7.12 -5.43 -7.16
CA GLU A 9 -8.18 -5.29 -6.18
C GLU A 9 -9.46 -4.73 -6.79
N SER A 10 -10.58 -4.94 -6.09
CA SER A 10 -11.83 -4.32 -6.51
C SER A 10 -11.70 -2.78 -6.51
N PRO A 11 -12.46 -2.07 -7.36
CA PRO A 11 -12.46 -0.61 -7.37
C PRO A 11 -12.73 0.02 -6.00
N GLU A 12 -13.47 -0.69 -5.13
CA GLU A 12 -13.79 -0.23 -3.79
C GLU A 12 -12.56 -0.13 -2.88
N PHE A 13 -11.60 -1.05 -2.98
CA PHE A 13 -10.34 -0.95 -2.23
C PHE A 13 -9.50 0.23 -2.68
N HIS A 14 -9.45 0.52 -3.99
CA HIS A 14 -8.76 1.70 -4.51
C HIS A 14 -9.44 2.99 -4.03
N ARG A 15 -10.77 3.04 -4.08
CA ARG A 15 -11.57 4.17 -3.60
C ARG A 15 -11.32 4.44 -2.11
N GLN A 16 -11.46 3.42 -1.27
CA GLN A 16 -11.24 3.55 0.17
C GLN A 16 -9.80 3.92 0.52
N SER A 17 -8.80 3.37 -0.19
CA SER A 17 -7.40 3.75 0.00
C SER A 17 -7.18 5.24 -0.28
N ALA A 18 -7.79 5.78 -1.35
CA ALA A 18 -7.74 7.20 -1.65
C ALA A 18 -8.46 8.05 -0.60
N GLU A 19 -9.61 7.59 -0.08
CA GLU A 19 -10.34 8.27 1.01
C GLU A 19 -9.52 8.32 2.30
N LEU A 20 -8.82 7.24 2.66
CA LEU A 20 -7.91 7.23 3.82
C LEU A 20 -6.78 8.25 3.65
N ALA A 21 -6.19 8.34 2.45
CA ALA A 21 -5.15 9.33 2.19
C ALA A 21 -5.68 10.77 2.27
N ALA A 22 -6.88 11.03 1.74
CA ALA A 22 -7.51 12.34 1.75
C ALA A 22 -7.96 12.78 3.16
N ALA A 23 -8.43 11.84 3.99
CA ALA A 23 -8.89 12.12 5.35
C ALA A 23 -7.74 12.39 6.34
N TRP A 24 -6.56 11.81 6.08
CA TRP A 24 -5.39 11.98 6.95
C TRP A 24 -4.13 12.41 6.18
N PRO A 25 -4.11 13.58 5.54
CA PRO A 25 -3.00 13.99 4.65
C PRO A 25 -1.68 14.22 5.39
N GLU A 26 -1.72 14.55 6.68
CA GLU A 26 -0.54 14.71 7.55
C GLU A 26 0.08 13.36 7.95
N VAL A 27 -0.70 12.27 7.88
CA VAL A 27 -0.30 10.93 8.34
C VAL A 27 -0.05 9.99 7.17
N CYS A 28 -0.86 10.09 6.12
CA CYS A 28 -0.87 9.18 4.98
C CYS A 28 -0.25 9.84 3.75
N ARG A 29 0.65 9.11 3.09
CA ARG A 29 1.03 9.42 1.70
C ARG A 29 -0.05 8.90 0.75
N ALA A 30 0.06 9.26 -0.52
CA ALA A 30 -0.78 8.69 -1.57
C ALA A 30 -0.66 7.15 -1.58
N PRO A 31 -1.76 6.42 -1.84
CA PRO A 31 -1.73 4.97 -1.89
C PRO A 31 -0.79 4.44 -2.99
N ILE A 32 -0.08 3.36 -2.68
CA ILE A 32 0.84 2.70 -3.61
C ILE A 32 0.12 1.47 -4.18
N ALA A 33 -0.13 1.50 -5.49
CA ALA A 33 -0.65 0.33 -6.20
C ALA A 33 0.49 -0.68 -6.44
N ILE A 34 0.28 -1.93 -6.04
CA ILE A 34 1.28 -3.00 -6.18
C ILE A 34 0.93 -3.86 -7.38
N ALA A 35 1.76 -3.75 -8.42
CA ALA A 35 1.53 -4.36 -9.73
C ALA A 35 1.31 -5.88 -9.63
N ALA A 36 0.33 -6.38 -10.40
CA ALA A 36 -0.02 -7.80 -10.50
C ALA A 36 -0.32 -8.51 -9.16
N ARG A 37 -0.69 -7.77 -8.11
CA ARG A 37 -1.08 -8.31 -6.79
C ARG A 37 -2.57 -8.15 -6.53
N HIS A 38 -3.10 -9.07 -5.75
CA HIS A 38 -4.46 -9.06 -5.22
C HIS A 38 -4.44 -9.12 -3.68
N HIS A 39 -5.62 -9.11 -3.07
CA HIS A 39 -5.80 -9.05 -1.61
C HIS A 39 -4.92 -10.00 -0.78
N PHE A 40 -4.80 -11.25 -1.22
CA PHE A 40 -4.15 -12.29 -0.43
C PHE A 40 -2.65 -12.38 -0.60
N ASP A 41 -2.09 -11.94 -1.73
CA ASP A 41 -0.67 -12.14 -2.05
C ASP A 41 0.14 -10.83 -1.99
N VAL A 42 -0.52 -9.68 -1.91
CA VAL A 42 0.14 -8.38 -1.73
C VAL A 42 0.93 -8.34 -0.41
N VAL A 43 0.46 -9.03 0.62
CA VAL A 43 1.13 -9.09 1.93
C VAL A 43 2.47 -9.81 1.87
N GLU A 44 2.67 -10.72 0.91
CA GLU A 44 3.94 -11.42 0.73
C GLU A 44 5.07 -10.47 0.34
N GLU A 45 4.75 -9.33 -0.27
CA GLU A 45 5.73 -8.31 -0.66
C GLU A 45 6.45 -7.70 0.54
N LEU A 46 5.87 -7.77 1.76
CA LEU A 46 6.53 -7.40 3.01
C LEU A 46 7.77 -8.27 3.30
N GLY A 47 7.77 -9.53 2.87
CA GLY A 47 8.90 -10.45 3.05
C GLY A 47 9.94 -10.37 1.94
N ARG A 48 9.67 -9.63 0.87
CA ARG A 48 10.51 -9.59 -0.34
C ARG A 48 11.36 -8.33 -0.35
N ALA A 49 12.62 -8.49 0.05
CA ALA A 49 13.56 -7.37 0.09
C ALA A 49 13.62 -6.62 -1.24
N GLY A 50 13.65 -5.28 -1.16
CA GLY A 50 13.82 -4.40 -2.32
C GLY A 50 12.53 -4.05 -3.07
N THR A 51 11.40 -4.69 -2.78
CA THR A 51 10.09 -4.31 -3.31
C THR A 51 9.63 -2.96 -2.74
N PRO A 52 8.70 -2.25 -3.41
CA PRO A 52 8.16 -1.01 -2.88
C PRO A 52 7.56 -1.17 -1.47
N VAL A 53 6.79 -2.24 -1.24
CA VAL A 53 6.17 -2.52 0.07
C VAL A 53 7.24 -2.72 1.15
N PHE A 54 8.27 -3.52 0.87
CA PHE A 54 9.37 -3.74 1.81
C PHE A 54 10.09 -2.43 2.16
N LYS A 55 10.43 -1.62 1.15
CA LYS A 55 11.15 -0.35 1.35
C LYS A 55 10.37 0.62 2.23
N GLU A 56 9.08 0.80 1.97
CA GLU A 56 8.24 1.68 2.76
C GLU A 56 7.99 1.14 4.17
N ALA A 57 7.86 -0.18 4.34
CA ALA A 57 7.70 -0.79 5.66
C ALA A 57 8.96 -0.60 6.53
N ILE A 58 10.15 -0.80 5.98
CA ILE A 58 11.41 -0.57 6.70
C ILE A 58 11.59 0.90 7.04
N ALA A 59 11.17 1.82 6.16
CA ALA A 59 11.25 3.26 6.40
C ALA A 59 10.42 3.75 7.61
N LEU A 60 9.53 2.93 8.18
CA LEU A 60 8.80 3.28 9.40
C LEU A 60 9.62 3.11 10.69
N PHE A 61 10.76 2.42 10.64
CA PHE A 61 11.59 2.09 11.80
C PHE A 61 12.91 2.89 11.86
N VAL A 62 13.07 3.87 10.97
CA VAL A 62 14.23 4.77 10.85
C VAL A 62 13.76 6.20 10.83
#